data_AF-A0AA86U867-F1
#
_entry.id   AF-A0AA86U867-F1
#
_cell.length_a   1.000
_cell.length_b   1.000
_cell.length_c   1.000
_cell.angle_alpha   90.00
_cell.angle_beta   90.00
_cell.angle_gamma   90.00
#
_symmetry.space_group_name_H-M   'P 1'
#
loop_
_entity.id
_entity.type
_entity.pdbx_description
1 polymer ?
#
loop_
_entity_poly.entity_id
_entity_poly.type
_entity_poly.pdbx_seq_one_letter_code
_entity_poly.pdbx_strand_id
1 'polypeptide(L)'
;MNQQLYQIDLLLQINDIRQQIAQVQSEIQLTQRRKAGTQEINQKLRSRWNAQEDQLLVSKVKLFGIHNYQEIAQNIPNKTASQVYFRLRYLKSIFQQDKEVYQNKTDLQWLGEISVNNNK
;
A
#
# COMPACT_ATOMS: atom_id res chain seq x y z
N MET A 1 2.82 28.73 -63.76
CA MET A 1 3.12 28.78 -62.31
C MET A 1 2.99 27.36 -61.77
N ASN A 2 4.11 26.73 -61.45
CA ASN A 2 4.30 25.28 -61.47
C ASN A 2 3.57 24.56 -60.33
N GLN A 3 2.60 23.70 -60.66
CA GLN A 3 1.93 22.80 -59.73
C GLN A 3 2.91 21.97 -58.89
N GLN A 4 4.09 21.65 -59.43
CA GLN A 4 5.14 20.93 -58.70
C GLN A 4 5.70 21.71 -57.50
N LEU A 5 5.85 23.04 -57.58
CA LEU A 5 6.34 23.85 -56.46
C LEU A 5 5.32 23.87 -55.31
N TYR A 6 4.04 23.98 -55.63
CA TYR A 6 2.95 23.94 -54.63
C TYR A 6 2.88 22.59 -53.91
N GLN A 7 3.08 21.48 -54.63
CA GLN A 7 3.10 20.14 -54.02
C GLN A 7 4.32 19.94 -53.12
N ILE A 8 5.48 20.50 -53.48
CA ILE A 8 6.69 20.44 -52.64
C ILE A 8 6.47 21.25 -51.35
N ASP A 9 5.94 22.47 -51.45
CA ASP A 9 5.68 23.33 -50.28
C ASP A 9 4.64 22.68 -49.33
N LEU A 10 3.60 22.06 -49.90
CA LEU A 10 2.59 21.33 -49.12
C LEU A 10 3.19 20.11 -48.40
N LEU A 11 4.07 19.35 -49.07
CA LEU A 11 4.74 18.20 -48.46
C LEU A 11 5.70 18.62 -47.34
N LEU A 12 6.38 19.76 -47.49
CA LEU A 12 7.24 20.32 -46.44
C LEU A 12 6.42 20.73 -45.21
N GLN A 13 5.27 21.37 -45.41
CA GLN A 13 4.35 21.72 -44.30
C GLN A 13 3.79 20.47 -43.60
N ILE A 14 3.42 19.43 -44.35
CA ILE A 14 2.91 18.18 -43.77
C ILE A 14 3.98 17.48 -42.94
N ASN A 15 5.23 17.47 -43.41
CA ASN A 15 6.33 16.88 -42.66
C ASN A 15 6.63 17.66 -41.38
N ASP A 16 6.60 18.99 -41.43
CA ASP A 16 6.83 19.83 -40.26
C ASP A 16 5.75 19.60 -39.19
N ILE A 17 4.47 19.53 -39.59
CA ILE A 17 3.35 19.20 -38.68
C ILE A 17 3.53 17.80 -38.07
N ARG A 18 3.97 16.81 -38.87
CA ARG A 18 4.25 15.46 -38.37
C ARG A 18 5.38 15.45 -37.32
N GLN A 19 6.43 16.23 -37.54
CA GLN A 19 7.53 16.35 -36.57
C GLN A 19 7.07 17.03 -35.27
N GLN A 20 6.26 18.10 -35.38
CA GLN A 20 5.70 18.77 -34.22
C GLN A 20 4.79 17.85 -33.39
N ILE A 21 3.93 17.05 -34.05
CA ILE A 21 3.08 16.06 -33.37
C ILE A 21 3.93 14.99 -32.66
N ALA A 22 4.98 14.50 -33.32
CA ALA A 22 5.89 13.50 -32.73
C ALA A 22 6.61 14.04 -31.48
N GLN A 23 7.03 15.31 -31.52
CA GLN A 23 7.69 15.97 -30.40
C GLN A 23 6.74 16.12 -29.20
N VAL A 24 5.52 16.62 -29.41
CA VAL A 24 4.50 16.75 -28.36
C VAL A 24 4.15 15.38 -27.74
N GLN A 25 4.06 14.33 -28.56
CA GLN A 25 3.81 12.97 -28.07
C GLN A 25 4.96 12.46 -27.17
N SER A 26 6.21 12.77 -27.51
CA SER A 26 7.37 12.38 -26.69
C SER A 26 7.39 13.09 -25.33
N GLU A 27 7.01 14.37 -25.28
CA GLU A 27 6.95 15.16 -24.05
C GLU A 27 5.81 14.70 -23.12
N ILE A 28 4.66 14.34 -23.70
CA ILE A 28 3.52 13.73 -22.98
C ILE A 28 3.93 12.39 -22.37
N GLN A 29 4.65 11.54 -23.10
CA GLN A 29 5.13 10.26 -22.57
C GLN A 29 6.12 10.43 -21.41
N LEU A 30 7.04 11.40 -21.50
CA LEU A 30 8.01 11.69 -20.43
C LEU A 30 7.34 12.21 -19.15
N THR A 31 6.29 13.05 -19.28
CA THR A 31 5.53 13.54 -18.11
C THR A 31 4.63 12.48 -17.48
N GLN A 32 4.08 11.55 -18.26
CA GLN A 32 3.29 10.42 -17.74
C GLN A 32 4.17 9.42 -16.95
N ARG A 33 5.40 9.14 -17.40
CA ARG A 33 6.35 8.27 -16.68
C ARG A 33 6.77 8.81 -15.32
N ARG A 34 6.92 10.14 -15.19
CA ARG A 34 7.29 10.79 -13.91
C ARG A 34 6.18 10.72 -12.86
N LYS A 35 4.91 10.66 -13.26
CA LYS A 35 3.76 10.57 -12.34
C LYS A 35 3.43 9.13 -11.94
N ALA A 36 3.64 8.15 -12.82
CA ALA A 36 3.36 6.74 -12.53
C ALA A 36 4.27 6.15 -11.42
N GLY A 37 5.58 6.40 -11.49
CA GLY A 37 6.54 5.75 -10.57
C GLY A 37 6.40 6.14 -9.08
N THR A 38 6.01 7.37 -8.78
CA THR A 38 5.85 7.86 -7.40
C THR A 38 4.47 7.59 -6.81
N GLN A 39 3.43 7.48 -7.63
CA GLN A 39 2.05 7.25 -7.17
C GLN A 39 1.77 5.75 -6.93
N GLU A 40 2.34 4.88 -7.75
CA GLU A 40 2.12 3.43 -7.67
C GLU A 40 2.82 2.80 -6.46
N ILE A 41 4.05 3.23 -6.14
CA ILE A 41 4.79 2.80 -4.94
C ILE A 41 4.05 3.25 -3.66
N ASN A 42 3.57 4.50 -3.63
CA ASN A 42 2.89 5.06 -2.47
C ASN A 42 1.46 4.50 -2.26
N GLN A 43 0.76 4.09 -3.31
CA GLN A 43 -0.58 3.49 -3.18
C GLN A 43 -0.53 2.01 -2.78
N LYS A 44 0.42 1.23 -3.31
CA LYS A 44 0.56 -0.20 -2.97
C LYS A 44 0.98 -0.44 -1.51
N LEU A 45 1.76 0.48 -0.93
CA LEU A 45 2.26 0.38 0.45
C LEU A 45 1.22 0.75 1.53
N ARG A 46 0.14 1.44 1.18
CA ARG A 46 -0.81 2.04 2.15
C ARG A 46 -1.97 1.15 2.58
N SER A 47 -2.16 -0.04 1.99
CA SER A 47 -3.40 -0.83 2.20
C SER A 47 -3.25 -2.33 2.47
N ARG A 48 -2.16 -2.99 2.05
CA ARG A 48 -2.06 -4.46 2.18
C ARG A 48 -1.17 -4.86 3.34
N TRP A 49 -1.76 -5.48 4.37
CA TRP A 49 -1.02 -6.20 5.40
C TRP A 49 -0.43 -7.48 4.81
N ASN A 50 0.86 -7.73 5.06
CA ASN A 50 1.53 -8.98 4.71
C ASN A 50 1.75 -9.88 5.95
N ALA A 51 2.16 -11.13 5.73
CA ALA A 51 2.32 -12.11 6.79
C ALA A 51 3.43 -11.72 7.79
N GLN A 52 4.52 -11.11 7.33
CA GLN A 52 5.60 -10.64 8.17
C GLN A 52 5.14 -9.48 9.08
N GLU A 53 4.33 -8.56 8.54
CA GLU A 53 3.71 -7.47 9.30
C GLU A 53 2.72 -8.01 10.34
N ASP A 54 1.96 -9.06 10.03
CA ASP A 54 1.07 -9.71 10.99
C ASP A 54 1.85 -10.42 12.11
N GLN A 55 2.94 -11.12 11.77
CA GLN A 55 3.83 -11.72 12.77
C GLN A 55 4.45 -10.66 13.67
N LEU A 56 4.92 -9.56 13.09
CA LEU A 56 5.45 -8.43 13.82
C LEU A 56 4.38 -7.81 14.72
N LEU A 57 3.17 -7.58 14.21
CA LEU A 57 2.03 -7.12 15.01
C LEU A 57 1.76 -8.02 16.21
N VAL A 58 1.67 -9.33 16.00
CA VAL A 58 1.43 -10.30 17.09
C VAL A 58 2.58 -10.27 18.11
N SER A 59 3.83 -10.26 17.67
CA SER A 59 4.99 -10.20 18.58
C SER A 59 5.02 -8.90 19.40
N LYS A 60 4.68 -7.76 18.79
CA LYS A 60 4.66 -6.46 19.48
C LYS A 60 3.47 -6.33 20.42
N VAL A 61 2.32 -6.89 20.08
CA VAL A 61 1.19 -7.03 21.01
C VAL A 61 1.56 -7.89 22.22
N LYS A 62 2.36 -8.95 22.05
CA LYS A 62 2.87 -9.76 23.16
C LYS A 62 3.85 -8.97 24.05
N LEU A 63 4.67 -8.11 23.46
CA LEU A 63 5.67 -7.32 24.18
C LEU A 63 5.08 -6.12 24.92
N PHE A 64 4.22 -5.35 24.26
CA PHE A 64 3.70 -4.08 24.78
C PHE A 64 2.30 -4.21 25.37
N GLY A 65 1.58 -5.30 25.11
CA GLY A 65 0.20 -5.45 25.53
C GLY A 65 -0.81 -4.90 24.51
N ILE A 66 -2.07 -5.29 24.69
CA ILE A 66 -3.08 -5.17 23.63
C ILE A 66 -3.56 -3.74 23.38
N HIS A 67 -3.46 -2.84 24.36
CA HIS A 67 -4.00 -1.48 24.26
C HIS A 67 -2.97 -0.46 23.75
N ASN A 68 -1.70 -0.86 23.60
CA ASN A 68 -0.59 0.03 23.27
C ASN A 68 -0.40 0.17 21.76
N TYR A 69 -1.48 0.46 21.03
CA TYR A 69 -1.49 0.52 19.56
C TYR A 69 -0.56 1.58 18.98
N GLN A 70 -0.35 2.70 19.69
CA GLN A 70 0.57 3.75 19.28
C GLN A 70 2.01 3.25 19.28
N GLU A 71 2.44 2.61 20.37
CA GLU A 71 3.78 2.03 20.52
C GLU A 71 4.01 0.89 19.50
N ILE A 72 3.00 0.04 19.30
CA ILE A 72 3.04 -1.03 18.30
C ILE A 72 3.18 -0.47 16.89
N ALA A 73 2.44 0.59 16.54
CA ALA A 73 2.50 1.21 15.23
C ALA A 73 3.86 1.85 14.93
N GLN A 74 4.53 2.45 15.92
CA GLN A 74 5.88 2.97 15.76
C GLN A 74 6.90 1.87 15.37
N ASN A 75 6.62 0.63 15.76
CA ASN A 75 7.44 -0.53 15.46
C ASN A 75 7.10 -1.21 14.12
N ILE A 76 6.03 -0.78 13.43
CA ILE A 76 5.60 -1.37 12.15
C ILE A 76 5.67 -0.30 11.05
N PRO A 77 6.58 -0.44 10.07
CA PRO A 77 6.82 0.60 9.08
C PRO A 77 5.55 0.93 8.29
N ASN A 78 5.30 2.23 8.09
CA ASN A 78 4.18 2.75 7.31
C ASN A 78 2.78 2.31 7.81
N LYS A 79 2.64 1.95 9.09
CA LYS A 79 1.34 1.64 9.70
C LYS A 79 1.00 2.64 10.79
N THR A 80 -0.29 2.97 10.89
CA THR A 80 -0.84 3.83 11.94
C THR A 80 -1.48 3.01 13.04
N ALA A 81 -1.64 3.59 14.23
CA ALA A 81 -2.32 2.95 15.36
C ALA A 81 -3.73 2.46 15.00
N SER A 82 -4.48 3.23 14.19
CA SER A 82 -5.80 2.84 13.71
C SER A 82 -5.74 1.61 12.80
N GLN A 83 -4.77 1.55 11.87
CA GLN A 83 -4.59 0.38 11.01
C GLN A 83 -4.22 -0.87 11.82
N VAL A 84 -3.35 -0.71 12.83
CA VAL A 84 -2.97 -1.75 13.78
C VAL A 84 -4.19 -2.27 14.54
N TYR A 85 -5.05 -1.38 15.05
CA TYR A 85 -6.28 -1.73 15.75
C TYR A 85 -7.23 -2.55 14.86
N PHE A 86 -7.55 -2.05 13.66
CA PHE A 86 -8.45 -2.76 12.75
C PHE A 86 -7.89 -4.10 12.31
N ARG A 87 -6.57 -4.18 12.05
CA ARG A 87 -5.93 -5.45 11.69
C ARG A 87 -5.99 -6.43 12.84
N LEU A 88 -5.69 -6.01 14.06
CA LEU A 88 -5.73 -6.89 15.22
C LEU A 88 -7.15 -7.43 15.46
N ARG A 89 -8.19 -6.60 15.30
CA ARG A 89 -9.58 -7.04 15.38
C ARG A 89 -9.92 -8.06 14.29
N TYR A 90 -9.46 -7.84 13.06
CA TYR A 90 -9.61 -8.80 11.97
C TYR A 90 -8.89 -10.13 12.27
N LEU A 91 -7.63 -10.08 12.71
CA LEU A 91 -6.85 -11.25 13.10
C LEU A 91 -7.58 -12.04 14.21
N LYS A 92 -8.10 -11.37 15.23
CA LYS A 92 -8.92 -12.03 16.26
C LYS A 92 -10.15 -12.72 15.68
N SER A 93 -10.84 -12.10 14.72
CA SER A 93 -12.05 -12.69 14.13
C SER A 93 -11.76 -13.94 13.30
N ILE A 94 -10.61 -14.00 12.62
CA ILE A 94 -10.19 -15.21 11.90
C ILE A 94 -9.74 -16.32 12.87
N PHE A 95 -9.00 -15.98 13.93
CA PHE A 95 -8.53 -16.98 14.91
C PHE A 95 -9.64 -17.56 15.78
N GLN A 96 -10.74 -16.83 15.99
CA GLN A 96 -11.90 -17.33 16.74
C GLN A 96 -12.63 -18.46 16.00
N GLN A 97 -12.48 -18.57 14.67
CA GLN A 97 -13.10 -19.62 13.86
C GLN A 97 -12.31 -20.94 13.90
N ASP A 98 -10.99 -20.89 14.12
CA ASP A 98 -10.10 -22.06 14.15
C ASP A 98 -9.90 -22.65 15.56
N LYS A 99 -10.71 -22.24 16.55
CA LYS A 99 -10.56 -22.64 17.95
C LYS A 99 -10.73 -24.15 18.19
N GLU A 100 -11.30 -24.89 17.25
CA GLU A 100 -11.38 -26.36 17.31
C GLU A 100 -10.06 -27.07 16.96
N VAL A 101 -9.10 -26.39 16.34
CA VAL A 101 -7.85 -27.01 15.86
C VAL A 101 -6.71 -26.94 16.89
N TYR A 102 -6.75 -26.00 17.85
CA TYR A 102 -5.69 -25.80 18.84
C TYR A 102 -6.14 -26.17 20.26
N GLN A 103 -6.18 -27.48 20.55
CA GLN A 103 -6.48 -28.06 21.88
C GLN A 103 -5.26 -28.17 22.82
N ASN A 104 -4.10 -27.62 22.46
CA ASN A 104 -2.96 -27.61 23.39
C ASN A 104 -3.07 -26.41 24.33
N LYS A 105 -3.48 -26.73 25.56
CA LYS A 105 -3.94 -25.88 26.67
C LYS A 105 -2.92 -24.87 27.23
N THR A 106 -1.92 -24.44 26.46
CA THR A 106 -0.83 -23.56 26.91
C THR A 106 -0.77 -22.23 26.16
N ASP A 107 -1.37 -22.12 24.97
CA ASP A 107 -1.28 -20.90 24.15
C ASP A 107 -2.54 -20.01 24.15
N LEU A 108 -3.64 -20.45 24.77
CA LEU A 108 -4.96 -19.78 24.71
C LEU A 108 -5.52 -19.32 26.06
N GLN A 109 -4.73 -19.33 27.14
CA GLN A 109 -5.20 -18.93 28.47
C GLN A 109 -5.38 -17.39 28.62
N TRP A 110 -4.93 -16.59 27.64
CA TRP A 110 -4.69 -15.16 27.85
C TRP A 110 -5.84 -14.19 27.54
N LEU A 111 -7.00 -14.63 27.04
CA LEU A 111 -8.11 -13.72 26.73
C LEU A 111 -9.12 -13.55 27.88
N GLY A 112 -9.04 -14.35 28.95
CA GLY A 112 -9.94 -14.28 30.10
C GLY A 112 -9.43 -13.44 31.29
N GLU A 113 -8.11 -13.27 31.43
CA GLU A 113 -7.50 -12.71 32.65
C GLU A 113 -7.22 -11.19 32.56
N ILE A 114 -7.28 -10.58 31.38
CA ILE A 114 -6.94 -9.15 31.17
C ILE A 114 -7.98 -8.19 31.77
N SER A 115 -9.21 -8.65 32.05
CA SER A 115 -10.22 -7.79 32.68
C SER A 115 -10.02 -7.55 34.18
N VAL A 116 -9.10 -8.26 34.85
CA VAL A 116 -8.98 -8.23 36.31
C VAL A 116 -7.82 -7.34 36.80
N ASN A 117 -6.82 -7.02 35.97
CA ASN A 117 -5.58 -6.39 36.44
C ASN A 117 -5.34 -4.95 35.97
N ASN A 118 -6.40 -4.16 35.77
CA ASN A 118 -6.30 -2.69 35.66
C ASN A 118 -6.71 -1.99 36.97
N ASN A 119 -6.09 -2.40 38.08
CA ASN A 119 -6.08 -1.63 39.32
C ASN A 119 -4.70 -1.72 39.95
N LYS A 120 -3.85 -0.75 39.64
CA LYS A 120 -2.83 -0.15 40.51
C LYS A 120 -2.27 1.10 39.85
#